data_AF-A0A6G1G3F8-F1
#
_entry.id   AF-A0A6G1G3F8-F1
#
_cell.length_a   1.000
_cell.length_b   1.000
_cell.length_c   1.000
_cell.angle_alpha   90.00
_cell.angle_beta   90.00
_cell.angle_gamma   90.00
#
_symmetry.space_group_name_H-M   'P 1'
#
loop_
_entity.id
_entity.type
_entity.pdbx_description
1 polymer ?
#
loop_
_entity_poly.entity_id
_entity_poly.type
_entity_poly.pdbx_seq_one_letter_code
_entity_poly.pdbx_strand_id
1 'polypeptide(L)'
;MANQPQTIPNGIDKYLVIHVATTCDEHGVYVTRDSAEVIEIGWILLDAKTLEELHRDSVLVKPVNTPITPLCTSLTTLTWEHVRNSGSFRDAINLFDQFAQEHLMQNNAEFAFVTLDSWDLRVQLPREARDKAVVLPAYLQHSRTFDLRSEYQRWQQHHPESLPFGASALTNICAALEVEPVQSSAPIKHNLPFHLQALAPASPRRAMEETVTLARVLRGLIRKSQPAQTHEDILTRPLDARADVRAFMAERSKVLHMSGLPHDTTQSELESWFTQFGGRPIAFWTLRTPDQHKPTGTGFAVFSSHEEVSETVSSLSASGPHLRLIAFAPSPLATVP
;
A
#
# COMPACT_ATOMS: atom_id res chain seq x y z
N MET A 1 -6.98 -14.87 35.00
CA MET A 1 -5.59 -15.02 34.53
C MET A 1 -5.25 -13.75 33.78
N ALA A 2 -4.23 -13.01 34.23
CA ALA A 2 -3.87 -11.72 33.62
C ALA A 2 -3.34 -11.95 32.21
N ASN A 3 -3.90 -11.24 31.23
CA ASN A 3 -3.53 -11.29 29.81
C ASN A 3 -2.06 -10.83 29.69
N GLN A 4 -1.16 -11.73 29.30
CA GLN A 4 0.21 -11.31 28.97
C GLN A 4 0.15 -10.39 27.73
N PRO A 5 0.94 -9.31 27.67
CA PRO A 5 0.93 -8.39 26.53
C PRO A 5 1.30 -9.13 25.24
N GLN A 6 0.33 -9.18 24.31
CA GLN A 6 0.44 -9.82 23.00
C GLN A 6 1.30 -8.94 22.09
N THR A 7 2.62 -8.98 22.26
CA THR A 7 3.53 -8.11 21.50
C THR A 7 4.53 -8.91 20.68
N ILE A 8 4.72 -8.44 19.45
CA ILE A 8 5.81 -8.84 18.59
C ILE A 8 6.91 -7.80 18.82
N PRO A 9 8.10 -8.17 19.32
CA PRO A 9 9.16 -7.21 19.63
C PRO A 9 9.79 -6.68 18.33
N ASN A 10 9.17 -5.66 17.73
CA ASN A 10 9.64 -4.99 16.51
C ASN A 10 10.14 -3.56 16.76
N GLY A 11 10.21 -3.14 18.03
CA GLY A 11 10.67 -1.79 18.41
C GLY A 11 9.72 -0.66 18.04
N ILE A 12 8.48 -0.98 17.66
CA ILE A 12 7.44 0.01 17.34
C ILE A 12 6.63 0.31 18.61
N ASP A 13 6.48 1.59 18.93
CA ASP A 13 5.65 2.09 20.03
C ASP A 13 4.21 2.35 19.59
N LYS A 14 4.00 2.73 18.32
CA LYS A 14 2.69 3.11 17.78
C LYS A 14 2.44 2.54 16.38
N TYR A 15 1.22 2.05 16.15
CA TYR A 15 0.74 1.75 14.81
C TYR A 15 -0.18 2.85 14.31
N LEU A 16 0.12 3.41 13.15
CA LEU A 16 -0.75 4.37 12.47
C LEU A 16 -1.46 3.66 11.32
N VAL A 17 -2.63 3.11 11.62
CA VAL A 17 -3.47 2.44 10.61
C VAL A 17 -4.07 3.52 9.72
N ILE A 18 -3.94 3.39 8.40
CA ILE A 18 -4.38 4.40 7.44
C ILE A 18 -5.02 3.76 6.22
N HIS A 19 -6.04 4.42 5.67
CA HIS A 19 -6.63 4.10 4.39
C HIS A 19 -6.86 5.37 3.57
N VAL A 20 -6.57 5.30 2.27
CA VAL A 20 -6.73 6.42 1.33
C VAL A 20 -7.74 6.03 0.26
N ALA A 21 -8.85 6.75 0.19
CA ALA A 21 -9.81 6.63 -0.89
C ALA A 21 -9.42 7.58 -2.04
N THR A 22 -9.50 7.08 -3.26
CA THR A 22 -9.17 7.83 -4.49
C THR A 22 -10.30 7.79 -5.50
N THR A 23 -10.31 8.74 -6.43
CA THR A 23 -11.14 8.65 -7.62
C THR A 23 -10.74 7.43 -8.45
N CYS A 24 -11.73 6.80 -9.08
CA CYS A 24 -11.50 5.64 -9.94
C CYS A 24 -12.63 5.52 -10.98
N ASP A 25 -12.40 4.71 -12.01
CA ASP A 25 -13.42 4.28 -12.97
C ASP A 25 -13.31 2.78 -13.24
N GLU A 26 -14.22 2.25 -14.06
CA GLU A 26 -14.42 0.81 -14.26
C GLU A 26 -13.32 0.17 -15.09
N HIS A 27 -12.78 0.94 -16.03
CA HIS A 27 -11.85 0.46 -17.05
C HIS A 27 -10.43 1.01 -16.88
N GLY A 28 -10.20 1.91 -15.93
CA GLY A 28 -8.93 2.62 -15.78
C GLY A 28 -8.64 3.54 -16.96
N VAL A 29 -9.65 4.01 -17.71
CA VAL A 29 -9.47 4.75 -18.97
C VAL A 29 -9.59 6.24 -18.76
N TYR A 30 -10.65 6.66 -18.07
CA TYR A 30 -10.92 8.06 -17.77
C TYR A 30 -10.27 8.48 -16.44
N VAL A 31 -10.28 7.57 -15.45
CA VAL A 31 -9.53 7.73 -14.21
C VAL A 31 -8.50 6.61 -14.11
N THR A 32 -7.37 6.83 -14.79
CA THR A 32 -6.22 5.93 -14.69
C THR A 32 -5.64 5.95 -13.27
N ARG A 33 -4.90 4.90 -12.90
CA ARG A 33 -4.14 4.88 -11.64
C ARG A 33 -3.15 6.05 -11.51
N ASP A 34 -2.66 6.59 -12.62
CA ASP A 34 -1.69 7.69 -12.63
C ASP A 34 -2.36 9.06 -12.54
N SER A 35 -3.68 9.13 -12.77
CA SER A 35 -4.46 10.37 -12.70
C SER A 35 -5.41 10.43 -11.50
N ALA A 36 -5.64 9.30 -10.81
CA ALA A 36 -6.53 9.19 -9.66
C ALA A 36 -6.15 10.19 -8.56
N GLU A 37 -7.13 10.87 -7.97
CA GLU A 37 -6.91 11.86 -6.90
C GLU A 37 -7.45 11.37 -5.58
N VAL A 38 -6.76 11.68 -4.48
CA VAL A 38 -7.25 11.43 -3.12
C VAL A 38 -8.54 12.22 -2.88
N ILE A 39 -9.53 11.54 -2.29
CA ILE A 39 -10.84 12.11 -1.94
C ILE A 39 -11.19 11.95 -0.46
N GLU A 40 -10.55 11.01 0.24
CA GLU A 40 -10.64 10.86 1.69
C GLU A 40 -9.41 10.16 2.24
N ILE A 41 -8.92 10.60 3.40
CA ILE A 41 -7.89 9.91 4.18
C ILE A 41 -8.48 9.63 5.55
N GLY A 42 -8.48 8.37 5.99
CA GLY A 42 -8.87 7.97 7.35
C GLY A 42 -7.68 7.34 8.07
N TRP A 43 -7.49 7.65 9.35
CA TRP A 43 -6.44 7.04 10.15
C TRP A 43 -6.84 6.78 11.61
N ILE A 44 -6.22 5.76 12.19
CA ILE A 44 -6.37 5.37 13.59
C ILE A 44 -4.97 5.15 14.17
N LEU A 45 -4.69 5.85 15.27
CA LEU A 45 -3.47 5.68 16.05
C LEU A 45 -3.71 4.65 17.17
N LEU A 46 -2.93 3.58 17.16
CA LEU A 46 -2.98 2.51 18.16
C LEU A 46 -1.70 2.50 19.00
N ASP A 47 -1.82 2.15 20.27
CA ASP A 47 -0.69 1.74 21.08
C ASP A 47 -0.16 0.37 20.61
N ALA A 48 1.13 0.24 20.32
CA ALA A 48 1.65 -1.02 19.79
C ALA A 48 1.68 -2.16 20.83
N LYS A 49 1.66 -1.84 22.12
CA LYS A 49 1.71 -2.84 23.21
C LYS A 49 0.33 -3.33 23.60
N THR A 50 -0.60 -2.41 23.81
CA THR A 50 -1.97 -2.76 24.23
C THR A 50 -2.92 -2.98 23.06
N LEU A 51 -2.55 -2.49 21.87
CA LEU A 51 -3.40 -2.40 20.67
C LEU A 51 -4.65 -1.55 20.89
N GLU A 52 -4.72 -0.79 21.98
CA GLU A 52 -5.80 0.14 22.25
C GLU A 52 -5.74 1.33 21.31
N GLU A 53 -6.92 1.84 20.98
CA GLU A 53 -7.03 3.03 20.16
C GLU A 53 -6.81 4.27 21.01
N LEU A 54 -5.89 5.11 20.55
CA LEU A 54 -5.55 6.38 21.20
C LEU A 54 -6.31 7.53 20.56
N HIS A 55 -6.28 7.58 19.22
CA HIS A 55 -6.90 8.64 18.44
C HIS A 55 -7.38 8.11 17.09
N ARG A 56 -8.39 8.76 16.51
CA ARG A 56 -8.81 8.55 15.13
C ARG A 56 -9.23 9.87 14.52
N ASP A 57 -8.99 10.04 13.23
CA ASP A 57 -9.50 11.19 12.47
C ASP A 57 -9.59 10.88 10.97
N SER A 58 -10.32 11.69 10.23
CA SER A 58 -10.45 11.58 8.79
C SER A 58 -10.65 12.93 8.13
N VAL A 59 -10.17 13.08 6.90
CA VAL A 59 -10.31 14.32 6.13
C VAL A 59 -10.78 14.04 4.72
N LEU A 60 -11.73 14.84 4.24
CA LEU A 60 -12.17 14.84 2.85
C LEU A 60 -11.28 15.75 2.02
N VAL A 61 -11.04 15.34 0.78
CA VAL A 61 -10.25 16.07 -0.20
C VAL A 61 -11.09 16.33 -1.43
N LYS A 62 -11.06 17.56 -1.93
CA LYS A 62 -11.71 17.93 -3.17
C LYS A 62 -10.83 17.55 -4.36
N PRO A 63 -11.26 16.62 -5.23
CA PRO A 63 -10.53 16.34 -6.47
C PRO A 63 -10.69 17.52 -7.45
N VAL A 64 -9.66 17.75 -8.27
CA VAL A 64 -9.57 18.91 -9.17
C VAL A 64 -9.70 18.50 -10.64
N ASN A 65 -9.09 17.37 -11.01
CA ASN A 65 -8.95 16.93 -12.40
C ASN A 65 -9.78 15.69 -12.72
N THR A 66 -10.26 14.97 -11.70
CA THR A 66 -10.99 13.72 -11.84
C THR A 66 -12.36 13.81 -11.15
N PRO A 67 -13.42 13.24 -11.75
CA PRO A 67 -14.76 13.24 -11.21
C PRO A 67 -14.93 12.10 -10.20
N ILE A 68 -15.91 12.27 -9.32
CA ILE A 68 -16.46 11.16 -8.55
C ILE A 68 -17.39 10.36 -9.48
N THR A 69 -16.92 9.22 -9.97
CA THR A 69 -17.71 8.34 -10.84
C THR A 69 -18.77 7.54 -10.06
N PRO A 70 -19.74 6.90 -10.74
CA PRO A 70 -20.68 5.98 -10.08
C PRO A 70 -19.99 4.80 -9.39
N LEU A 71 -18.92 4.25 -9.98
CA LEU A 71 -18.14 3.19 -9.35
C LEU A 71 -17.42 3.71 -8.09
N CYS A 72 -16.79 4.88 -8.16
CA CYS A 72 -16.15 5.52 -7.02
C CYS A 72 -17.14 5.72 -5.87
N THR A 73 -18.35 6.21 -6.17
CA THR A 73 -19.45 6.35 -5.21
C THR A 73 -19.84 5.00 -4.61
N SER A 74 -19.88 3.96 -5.44
CA SER A 74 -20.25 2.61 -5.03
C SER A 74 -19.17 1.88 -4.23
N LEU A 75 -17.94 2.37 -4.24
CA LEU A 75 -16.86 1.85 -3.41
C LEU A 75 -16.79 2.60 -2.08
N THR A 76 -16.94 3.92 -2.13
CA THR A 76 -16.58 4.83 -1.03
C THR A 76 -17.77 5.46 -0.32
N THR A 77 -18.98 5.37 -0.88
CA THR A 77 -20.19 6.18 -0.53
C THR A 77 -20.06 7.69 -0.80
N LEU A 78 -18.91 8.17 -1.29
CA LEU A 78 -18.69 9.58 -1.55
C LEU A 78 -19.36 10.00 -2.85
N THR A 79 -19.99 11.18 -2.82
CA THR A 79 -20.58 11.83 -3.99
C THR A 79 -19.87 13.17 -4.19
N TRP A 80 -20.07 13.81 -5.34
CA TRP A 80 -19.57 15.16 -5.56
C TRP A 80 -20.05 16.14 -4.48
N GLU A 81 -21.30 16.02 -4.01
CA GLU A 81 -21.84 16.90 -2.96
C GLU A 81 -21.11 16.77 -1.62
N HIS A 82 -20.53 15.59 -1.33
CA HIS A 82 -19.71 15.40 -0.13
C HIS A 82 -18.37 16.14 -0.22
N VAL A 83 -17.73 16.17 -1.39
CA VAL A 83 -16.34 16.66 -1.56
C VAL A 83 -16.23 18.06 -2.18
N ARG A 84 -17.29 18.59 -2.81
CA ARG A 84 -17.23 19.88 -3.53
C ARG A 84 -16.80 21.08 -2.67
N ASN A 85 -17.05 21.01 -1.37
CA ASN A 85 -16.77 22.04 -0.37
C ASN A 85 -15.65 21.65 0.61
N SER A 86 -15.00 20.49 0.43
CA SER A 86 -13.87 20.09 1.26
C SER A 86 -12.58 20.84 0.84
N GLY A 87 -11.55 20.70 1.68
CA GLY A 87 -10.23 21.30 1.44
C GLY A 87 -9.49 20.66 0.27
N SER A 88 -8.39 21.29 -0.11
CA SER A 88 -7.47 20.77 -1.11
C SER A 88 -6.65 19.60 -0.55
N PHE A 89 -5.94 18.88 -1.45
CA PHE A 89 -4.97 17.86 -1.04
C PHE A 89 -3.91 18.44 -0.08
N ARG A 90 -3.47 19.68 -0.30
CA ARG A 90 -2.53 20.37 0.59
C ARG A 90 -3.10 20.53 2.00
N ASP A 91 -4.36 20.91 2.11
CA ASP A 91 -5.02 21.11 3.41
C ASP A 91 -5.12 19.79 4.18
N ALA A 92 -5.43 18.69 3.49
CA ALA A 92 -5.45 17.36 4.08
C ALA A 92 -4.08 16.89 4.57
N ILE A 93 -3.02 17.10 3.78
CA ILE A 93 -1.65 16.78 4.22
C ILE A 93 -1.25 17.63 5.42
N ASN A 94 -1.58 18.93 5.44
CA ASN A 94 -1.28 19.80 6.58
C ASN A 94 -2.04 19.37 7.85
N LEU A 95 -3.32 18.99 7.72
CA LEU A 95 -4.12 18.48 8.84
C LEU A 95 -3.51 17.17 9.39
N PHE A 96 -3.13 16.26 8.50
CA PHE A 96 -2.48 15.01 8.87
C PHE A 96 -1.12 15.25 9.55
N ASP A 97 -0.32 16.20 9.05
CA ASP A 97 0.96 16.56 9.66
C ASP A 97 0.77 17.19 11.04
N GLN A 98 -0.22 18.08 11.22
CA GLN A 98 -0.55 18.61 12.53
C GLN A 98 -0.87 17.50 13.54
N PHE A 99 -1.71 16.53 13.13
CA PHE A 99 -2.00 15.34 13.94
C PHE A 99 -0.72 14.55 14.28
N ALA A 100 0.14 14.31 13.29
CA ALA A 100 1.39 13.58 13.49
C ALA A 100 2.34 14.31 14.44
N GLN A 101 2.48 15.63 14.29
CA GLN A 101 3.30 16.45 15.19
C GLN A 101 2.79 16.36 16.63
N GLU A 102 1.48 16.41 16.83
CA GLU A 102 0.86 16.35 18.16
C GLU A 102 1.00 14.96 18.82
N HIS A 103 0.75 13.89 18.07
CA HIS A 103 0.58 12.56 18.69
C HIS A 103 1.73 11.57 18.45
N LEU A 104 2.59 11.80 17.45
CA LEU A 104 3.70 10.90 17.11
C LEU A 104 5.05 11.52 17.46
N MET A 105 5.24 12.80 17.12
CA MET A 105 6.57 13.42 17.19
C MET A 105 6.92 13.93 18.59
N GLN A 106 5.94 14.33 19.41
CA GLN A 106 6.19 14.91 20.74
C GLN A 106 6.99 14.01 21.70
N ASN A 107 6.89 12.68 21.56
CA ASN A 107 7.54 11.73 22.45
C ASN A 107 8.69 10.96 21.80
N ASN A 108 9.09 11.34 20.58
CA ASN A 108 10.05 10.59 19.76
C ASN A 108 9.68 9.09 19.67
N ALA A 109 8.38 8.81 19.59
CA ALA A 109 7.84 7.45 19.55
C ALA A 109 8.16 6.81 18.21
N GLU A 110 8.70 5.59 18.24
CA GLU A 110 8.89 4.83 17.01
C GLU A 110 7.52 4.37 16.50
N PHE A 111 7.17 4.73 15.26
CA PHE A 111 5.90 4.34 14.68
C PHE A 111 6.06 3.72 13.30
N ALA A 112 5.10 2.88 12.94
CA ALA A 112 4.96 2.36 11.59
C ALA A 112 3.52 2.56 11.12
N PHE A 113 3.39 2.87 9.84
CA PHE A 113 2.10 2.84 9.17
C PHE A 113 1.61 1.40 9.03
N VAL A 114 0.29 1.23 9.02
CA VAL A 114 -0.37 -0.03 8.69
C VAL A 114 -1.43 0.24 7.64
N THR A 115 -1.36 -0.41 6.50
CA THR A 115 -2.30 -0.27 5.38
C THR A 115 -2.64 -1.64 4.82
N LEU A 116 -3.76 -1.74 4.10
CA LEU A 116 -4.06 -2.94 3.33
C LEU A 116 -3.04 -3.15 2.20
N ASP A 117 -2.70 -2.06 1.52
CA ASP A 117 -1.78 -2.02 0.38
C ASP A 117 -0.91 -0.76 0.50
N SER A 118 0.39 -0.96 0.44
CA SER A 118 1.39 0.09 0.56
C SER A 118 1.44 1.05 -0.64
N TRP A 119 0.72 0.77 -1.73
CA TRP A 119 0.56 1.68 -2.87
C TRP A 119 0.09 3.09 -2.47
N ASP A 120 -0.86 3.18 -1.54
CA ASP A 120 -1.45 4.45 -1.12
C ASP A 120 -0.37 5.41 -0.59
N LEU A 121 0.48 4.91 0.32
CA LEU A 121 1.53 5.70 0.95
C LEU A 121 2.75 5.88 0.06
N ARG A 122 3.14 4.86 -0.71
CA ARG A 122 4.39 4.89 -1.46
C ARG A 122 4.29 5.49 -2.84
N VAL A 123 3.10 5.45 -3.44
CA VAL A 123 2.91 5.86 -4.83
C VAL A 123 1.85 6.94 -4.93
N GLN A 124 0.63 6.71 -4.45
CA GLN A 124 -0.46 7.67 -4.59
C GLN A 124 -0.12 9.02 -3.94
N LEU A 125 0.22 9.05 -2.63
CA LEU A 125 0.50 10.32 -1.94
C LEU A 125 1.72 11.05 -2.52
N PRO A 126 2.89 10.43 -2.76
CA PRO A 126 4.03 11.13 -3.33
C PRO A 126 3.80 11.60 -4.76
N ARG A 127 3.07 10.81 -5.58
CA ARG A 127 2.68 11.23 -6.94
C ARG A 127 1.85 12.49 -6.89
N GLU A 128 0.72 12.45 -6.18
CA GLU A 128 -0.22 13.56 -6.14
C GLU A 128 0.39 14.80 -5.49
N ALA A 129 1.27 14.61 -4.50
CA ALA A 129 2.03 15.71 -3.92
C ALA A 129 2.93 16.41 -4.94
N ARG A 130 3.66 15.66 -5.79
CA ARG A 130 4.44 16.26 -6.87
C ARG A 130 3.54 16.98 -7.87
N ASP A 131 2.47 16.32 -8.32
CA ASP A 131 1.57 16.85 -9.35
C ASP A 131 0.89 18.15 -8.88
N LYS A 132 0.63 18.27 -7.57
CA LYS A 132 0.01 19.45 -6.93
C LYS A 132 1.00 20.39 -6.24
N ALA A 133 2.31 20.18 -6.44
CA ALA A 133 3.38 20.94 -5.80
C ALA A 133 3.26 21.07 -4.27
N VAL A 134 2.82 20.00 -3.61
CA VAL A 134 2.74 19.86 -2.15
C VAL A 134 4.01 19.18 -1.65
N VAL A 135 4.63 19.75 -0.62
CA VAL A 135 5.77 19.12 0.05
C VAL A 135 5.23 18.17 1.10
N LEU A 136 5.49 16.88 0.94
CA LEU A 136 5.14 15.90 1.97
C LEU A 136 6.14 15.97 3.13
N PRO A 137 5.69 15.79 4.38
CA PRO A 137 6.56 15.50 5.52
C PRO A 137 7.46 14.28 5.25
N ALA A 138 8.67 14.27 5.85
CA ALA A 138 9.67 13.24 5.58
C ALA A 138 9.18 11.80 5.86
N TYR A 139 8.32 11.62 6.86
CA TYR A 139 7.76 10.32 7.20
C TYR A 139 6.65 9.85 6.23
N LEU A 140 6.05 10.75 5.44
CA LEU A 140 5.14 10.40 4.33
C LEU A 140 5.92 10.18 3.02
N GLN A 141 7.03 10.90 2.81
CA GLN A 141 7.94 10.65 1.69
C GLN A 141 8.65 9.29 1.80
N HIS A 142 8.98 8.90 3.03
CA HIS A 142 9.74 7.70 3.35
C HIS A 142 9.01 6.90 4.44
N SER A 143 7.77 6.50 4.14
CA SER A 143 6.93 5.76 5.08
C SER A 143 7.54 4.40 5.43
N ARG A 144 7.64 4.10 6.73
CA ARG A 144 7.84 2.74 7.24
C ARG A 144 6.48 2.09 7.42
N THR A 145 6.22 1.00 6.71
CA THR A 145 4.84 0.51 6.54
C THR A 145 4.74 -1.01 6.66
N PHE A 146 3.82 -1.50 7.47
CA PHE A 146 3.32 -2.86 7.39
C PHE A 146 2.17 -2.93 6.38
N ASP A 147 2.36 -3.76 5.36
CA ASP A 147 1.39 -4.03 4.32
C ASP A 147 0.60 -5.29 4.71
N LEU A 148 -0.65 -5.14 5.14
CA LEU A 148 -1.43 -6.23 5.72
C LEU A 148 -1.68 -7.38 4.76
N ARG A 149 -1.72 -7.14 3.43
CA ARG A 149 -1.77 -8.24 2.45
C ARG A 149 -0.50 -9.07 2.50
N SER A 150 0.66 -8.40 2.51
CA SER A 150 1.96 -9.06 2.55
C SER A 150 2.17 -9.81 3.88
N GLU A 151 1.82 -9.18 5.00
CA GLU A 151 1.90 -9.81 6.33
C GLU A 151 0.94 -11.00 6.46
N TYR A 152 -0.27 -10.88 5.91
CA TYR A 152 -1.22 -11.99 5.86
C TYR A 152 -0.68 -13.15 5.00
N GLN A 153 -0.10 -12.87 3.83
CA GLN A 153 0.51 -13.92 2.99
C GLN A 153 1.62 -14.68 3.71
N ARG A 154 2.48 -13.98 4.47
CA ARG A 154 3.48 -14.65 5.32
C ARG A 154 2.81 -15.51 6.38
N TRP A 155 1.77 -14.98 7.04
CA TRP A 155 1.01 -15.74 8.03
C TRP A 155 0.38 -17.01 7.45
N GLN A 156 -0.12 -16.96 6.20
CA GLN A 156 -0.67 -18.13 5.50
C GLN A 156 0.36 -19.24 5.27
N GLN A 157 1.66 -18.92 5.17
CA GLN A 157 2.72 -19.94 5.02
C GLN A 157 2.82 -20.84 6.27
N HIS A 158 2.42 -20.31 7.42
CA HIS A 158 2.33 -21.04 8.69
C HIS A 158 0.95 -21.67 8.94
N HIS A 159 -0.06 -21.29 8.15
CA HIS A 159 -1.47 -21.65 8.32
C HIS A 159 -2.09 -22.18 7.02
N PRO A 160 -1.71 -23.38 6.56
CA PRO A 160 -2.17 -23.94 5.30
C PRO A 160 -3.69 -24.14 5.24
N GLU A 161 -4.38 -24.27 6.38
CA GLU A 161 -5.84 -24.30 6.45
C GLU A 161 -6.50 -23.01 5.97
N SER A 162 -5.75 -21.91 5.93
CA SER A 162 -6.22 -20.60 5.47
C SER A 162 -6.04 -20.37 3.96
N LEU A 163 -5.41 -21.29 3.23
CA LEU A 163 -5.17 -21.18 1.78
C LEU A 163 -6.43 -20.91 0.92
N PRO A 164 -7.64 -21.41 1.27
CA PRO A 164 -8.86 -21.06 0.56
C PRO A 164 -9.20 -19.55 0.60
N PHE A 165 -8.66 -18.82 1.57
CA PHE A 165 -8.89 -17.39 1.77
C PHE A 165 -7.75 -16.59 1.12
N GLY A 166 -7.87 -16.30 -0.18
CA GLY A 166 -6.82 -15.56 -0.89
C GLY A 166 -6.63 -14.12 -0.39
N ALA A 167 -5.37 -13.67 -0.28
CA ALA A 167 -4.99 -12.34 0.22
C ALA A 167 -5.44 -11.13 -0.63
N SER A 168 -5.98 -11.35 -1.83
CA SER A 168 -6.39 -10.26 -2.74
C SER A 168 -7.59 -9.46 -2.22
N ALA A 169 -8.51 -10.13 -1.53
CA ALA A 169 -9.74 -9.54 -1.02
C ALA A 169 -9.70 -9.39 0.51
N LEU A 170 -9.98 -8.18 1.00
CA LEU A 170 -10.05 -7.90 2.45
C LEU A 170 -11.06 -8.81 3.17
N THR A 171 -12.17 -9.16 2.52
CA THR A 171 -13.18 -10.07 3.08
C THR A 171 -12.62 -11.46 3.40
N ASN A 172 -11.68 -11.96 2.58
CA ASN A 172 -11.03 -13.25 2.81
C ASN A 172 -10.06 -13.17 3.99
N ILE A 173 -9.25 -12.10 4.06
CA ILE A 173 -8.36 -11.83 5.18
C ILE A 173 -9.16 -11.76 6.48
N CYS A 174 -10.26 -11.00 6.48
CA CYS A 174 -11.16 -10.91 7.62
C CYS A 174 -11.72 -12.27 8.04
N ALA A 175 -12.18 -13.10 7.09
CA ALA A 175 -12.70 -14.43 7.38
C ALA A 175 -11.64 -15.34 8.02
N ALA A 176 -10.44 -15.40 7.43
CA ALA A 176 -9.34 -16.24 7.94
C ALA A 176 -8.87 -15.82 9.35
N LEU A 177 -8.83 -14.51 9.60
CA LEU A 177 -8.40 -13.96 10.89
C LEU A 177 -9.53 -13.89 11.93
N GLU A 178 -10.74 -14.33 11.59
CA GLU A 178 -11.95 -14.23 12.42
C GLU A 178 -12.18 -12.79 12.89
N VAL A 179 -12.16 -11.88 11.92
CA VAL A 179 -12.40 -10.46 12.08
C VAL A 179 -13.72 -10.11 11.43
N GLU A 180 -14.61 -9.49 12.20
CA GLU A 180 -15.85 -8.94 11.66
C GLU A 180 -15.54 -7.61 10.97
N PRO A 181 -15.74 -7.50 9.64
CA PRO A 181 -15.58 -6.22 8.95
C PRO A 181 -16.67 -5.25 9.38
N VAL A 182 -16.38 -3.95 9.36
CA VAL A 182 -17.42 -2.95 9.61
C VAL A 182 -18.48 -3.05 8.50
N GLN A 183 -19.75 -3.04 8.89
CA GLN A 183 -20.91 -2.98 8.00
C GLN A 183 -21.77 -1.79 8.43
N SER A 184 -21.65 -0.69 7.70
CA SER A 184 -22.38 0.56 7.95
C SER A 184 -23.39 0.86 6.85
N SER A 185 -23.08 0.43 5.62
CA SER A 185 -23.89 0.70 4.43
C SER A 185 -24.80 -0.48 4.08
N ALA A 186 -26.05 -0.18 3.73
CA ALA A 186 -26.94 -1.17 3.13
C ALA A 186 -26.30 -1.75 1.84
N PRO A 187 -26.46 -3.05 1.56
CA PRO A 187 -25.90 -3.66 0.36
C PRO A 187 -26.40 -2.96 -0.91
N ILE A 188 -25.51 -2.65 -1.86
CA ILE A 188 -25.93 -2.11 -3.17
C ILE A 188 -26.58 -3.25 -3.96
N LYS A 189 -27.86 -3.52 -3.72
CA LYS A 189 -28.55 -4.62 -4.42
C LYS A 189 -29.20 -4.22 -5.74
N HIS A 190 -29.46 -2.94 -6.03
CA HIS A 190 -30.40 -2.61 -7.13
C HIS A 190 -30.11 -1.41 -8.06
N ASN A 191 -29.06 -0.61 -7.88
CA ASN A 191 -28.88 0.62 -8.70
C ASN A 191 -27.62 0.68 -9.56
N LEU A 192 -26.76 -0.35 -9.57
CA LEU A 192 -25.60 -0.41 -10.45
C LEU A 192 -25.89 -1.22 -11.71
N PRO A 193 -25.45 -0.76 -12.90
CA PRO A 193 -25.34 -1.61 -14.08
C PRO A 193 -24.64 -2.94 -13.77
N PHE A 194 -25.06 -4.01 -14.42
CA PHE A 194 -24.59 -5.38 -14.15
C PHE A 194 -23.06 -5.51 -14.19
N HIS A 195 -22.40 -4.81 -15.10
CA HIS A 195 -20.93 -4.83 -15.22
C HIS A 195 -20.22 -4.20 -14.01
N LEU A 196 -20.86 -3.27 -13.30
CA LEU A 196 -20.31 -2.65 -12.09
C LEU A 196 -20.54 -3.46 -10.83
N GLN A 197 -21.59 -4.28 -10.79
CA GLN A 197 -21.91 -5.10 -9.62
C GLN A 197 -20.81 -6.11 -9.30
N ALA A 198 -20.06 -6.56 -10.31
CA ALA A 198 -18.91 -7.46 -10.13
C ALA A 198 -17.67 -6.76 -9.52
N LEU A 199 -17.58 -5.44 -9.64
CA LEU A 199 -16.46 -4.63 -9.16
C LEU A 199 -16.75 -3.98 -7.80
N ALA A 200 -18.02 -3.71 -7.51
CA ALA A 200 -18.43 -3.09 -6.25
C ALA A 200 -18.44 -4.11 -5.10
N PRO A 201 -17.92 -3.76 -3.92
CA PRO A 201 -17.99 -4.61 -2.74
C PRO A 201 -19.44 -4.77 -2.29
N ALA A 202 -19.72 -5.86 -1.58
CA ALA A 202 -21.05 -6.13 -1.04
C ALA A 202 -21.57 -5.01 -0.11
N SER A 203 -20.66 -4.25 0.52
CA SER A 203 -20.97 -3.05 1.30
C SER A 203 -19.91 -1.98 1.02
N PRO A 204 -20.30 -0.84 0.42
CA PRO A 204 -19.43 0.33 0.24
C PRO A 204 -19.06 0.93 1.58
N ARG A 205 -17.87 1.52 1.71
CA ARG A 205 -17.42 2.07 3.00
C ARG A 205 -16.59 3.33 2.85
N ARG A 206 -16.72 4.21 3.84
CA ARG A 206 -15.86 5.40 3.98
C ARG A 206 -14.48 5.00 4.45
N ALA A 207 -13.49 5.85 4.23
CA ALA A 207 -12.09 5.54 4.56
C ALA A 207 -11.89 5.21 6.05
N MET A 208 -12.61 5.89 6.94
CA MET A 208 -12.55 5.60 8.39
C MET A 208 -13.06 4.20 8.72
N GLU A 209 -14.13 3.72 8.09
CA GLU A 209 -14.70 2.40 8.35
C GLU A 209 -13.78 1.29 7.83
N GLU A 210 -13.14 1.54 6.69
CA GLU A 210 -12.08 0.67 6.17
C GLU A 210 -10.91 0.64 7.15
N THR A 211 -10.46 1.80 7.66
CA THR A 211 -9.39 1.91 8.67
C THR A 211 -9.71 1.14 9.95
N VAL A 212 -10.96 1.21 10.45
CA VAL A 212 -11.41 0.40 11.59
C VAL A 212 -11.28 -1.10 11.29
N THR A 213 -11.67 -1.51 10.08
CA THR A 213 -11.54 -2.91 9.65
C THR A 213 -10.06 -3.33 9.60
N LEU A 214 -9.18 -2.48 9.07
CA LEU A 214 -7.73 -2.74 9.04
C LEU A 214 -7.12 -2.82 10.44
N ALA A 215 -7.55 -1.97 11.38
CA ALA A 215 -7.14 -2.06 12.78
C ALA A 215 -7.55 -3.39 13.42
N ARG A 216 -8.74 -3.90 13.09
CA ARG A 216 -9.20 -5.23 13.53
C ARG A 216 -8.39 -6.36 12.87
N VAL A 217 -8.05 -6.23 11.59
CA VAL A 217 -7.17 -7.18 10.87
C VAL A 217 -5.80 -7.23 11.51
N LEU A 218 -5.17 -6.08 11.80
CA LEU A 218 -3.90 -6.02 12.51
C LEU A 218 -3.97 -6.75 13.86
N ARG A 219 -5.00 -6.47 14.67
CA ARG A 219 -5.23 -7.16 15.96
C ARG A 219 -5.43 -8.67 15.77
N GLY A 220 -6.22 -9.07 14.79
CA GLY A 220 -6.46 -10.46 14.44
C GLY A 220 -5.18 -11.19 14.04
N LEU A 221 -4.34 -10.54 13.24
CA LEU A 221 -3.05 -11.06 12.81
C LEU A 221 -2.09 -11.24 13.99
N ILE A 222 -1.94 -10.22 14.85
CA ILE A 222 -1.10 -10.31 16.06
C ILE A 222 -1.57 -11.44 16.98
N ARG A 223 -2.89 -11.54 17.20
CA ARG A 223 -3.50 -12.59 18.03
C ARG A 223 -3.27 -13.98 17.46
N LYS A 224 -3.49 -14.16 16.15
CA LYS A 224 -3.33 -15.46 15.47
C LYS A 224 -1.88 -15.80 15.15
N SER A 225 -0.94 -14.89 15.38
CA SER A 225 0.50 -15.15 15.28
C SER A 225 1.13 -15.54 16.62
N GLN A 226 0.32 -16.04 17.57
CA GLN A 226 0.81 -16.55 18.84
C GLN A 226 0.87 -18.09 18.82
N PRO A 227 1.94 -18.70 19.36
CA PRO A 227 3.10 -18.05 20.00
C PRO A 227 4.05 -17.42 18.97
N ALA A 228 4.77 -16.35 19.37
CA ALA A 228 5.65 -15.60 18.45
C ALA A 228 6.80 -16.44 17.86
N GLN A 229 7.24 -17.49 18.56
CA GLN A 229 8.32 -18.38 18.12
C GLN A 229 7.96 -19.19 16.87
N THR A 230 6.66 -19.37 16.57
CA THR A 230 6.22 -20.03 15.33
C THR A 230 5.88 -19.04 14.23
N HIS A 231 6.07 -17.73 14.46
CA HIS A 231 5.67 -16.63 13.56
C HIS A 231 6.71 -15.50 13.57
N GLU A 232 7.99 -15.86 13.57
CA GLU A 232 9.10 -14.91 13.77
C GLU A 232 9.23 -13.86 12.65
N ASP A 233 8.57 -14.07 11.50
CA ASP A 233 8.59 -13.20 10.33
C ASP A 233 7.36 -12.30 10.17
N ILE A 234 6.35 -12.44 11.04
CA ILE A 234 5.11 -11.67 10.98
C ILE A 234 5.24 -10.37 11.76
N LEU A 235 4.93 -9.23 11.12
CA LEU A 235 4.95 -7.89 11.72
C LEU A 235 6.28 -7.51 12.40
N THR A 236 7.40 -8.09 11.96
CA THR A 236 8.71 -7.82 12.55
C THR A 236 9.48 -6.71 11.85
N ARG A 237 9.40 -6.65 10.51
CA ARG A 237 10.10 -5.64 9.70
C ARG A 237 9.12 -4.90 8.81
N PRO A 238 8.79 -3.63 9.13
CA PRO A 238 8.01 -2.82 8.20
C PRO A 238 8.84 -2.59 6.95
N LEU A 239 8.18 -2.46 5.82
CA LEU A 239 8.84 -2.05 4.59
C LEU A 239 9.38 -0.63 4.78
N ASP A 240 10.67 -0.44 4.47
CA ASP A 240 11.40 0.83 4.59
C ASP A 240 12.22 1.04 3.31
N ALA A 241 11.57 1.64 2.30
CA ALA A 241 12.21 1.88 1.02
C ALA A 241 13.46 2.76 1.13
N ARG A 242 13.56 3.62 2.15
CA ARG A 242 14.74 4.45 2.38
C ARG A 242 15.90 3.62 2.90
N ALA A 243 15.63 2.67 3.81
CA ALA A 243 16.63 1.70 4.23
C ALA A 243 17.09 0.83 3.04
N ASP A 244 16.16 0.38 2.19
CA ASP A 244 16.47 -0.42 1.01
C ASP A 244 17.35 0.36 0.02
N VAL A 245 17.04 1.62 -0.25
CA VAL A 245 17.87 2.50 -1.09
C VAL A 245 19.26 2.71 -0.48
N ARG A 246 19.35 2.94 0.83
CA ARG A 246 20.65 3.09 1.51
C ARG A 246 21.48 1.82 1.43
N ALA A 247 20.88 0.66 1.68
CA ALA A 247 21.55 -0.64 1.58
C ALA A 247 22.04 -0.88 0.15
N PHE A 248 21.18 -0.66 -0.84
CA PHE A 248 21.52 -0.77 -2.26
C PHE A 248 22.72 0.11 -2.67
N MET A 249 22.75 1.35 -2.20
CA MET A 249 23.87 2.27 -2.45
C MET A 249 25.15 1.81 -1.75
N ALA A 250 25.04 1.36 -0.50
CA ALA A 250 26.18 0.87 0.28
C ALA A 250 26.80 -0.41 -0.31
N GLU A 251 25.97 -1.32 -0.79
CA GLU A 251 26.38 -2.60 -1.39
C GLU A 251 26.81 -2.47 -2.85
N ARG A 252 26.62 -1.29 -3.46
CA ARG A 252 26.84 -1.06 -4.90
C ARG A 252 26.14 -2.12 -5.75
N SER A 253 24.87 -2.40 -5.41
CA SER A 253 24.08 -3.43 -6.09
C SER A 253 23.82 -3.07 -7.56
N LYS A 254 23.69 -4.10 -8.38
CA LYS A 254 23.48 -4.03 -9.84
C LYS A 254 22.08 -4.52 -10.25
N VAL A 255 21.21 -4.78 -9.27
CA VAL A 255 19.93 -5.47 -9.49
C VAL A 255 18.78 -4.60 -9.02
N LEU A 256 17.79 -4.44 -9.90
CA LEU A 256 16.49 -3.86 -9.56
C LEU A 256 15.45 -4.95 -9.51
N HIS A 257 14.69 -5.00 -8.42
CA HIS A 257 13.46 -5.76 -8.35
C HIS A 257 12.34 -4.98 -9.04
N MET A 258 11.51 -5.68 -9.80
CA MET A 258 10.37 -5.17 -10.55
C MET A 258 9.12 -5.90 -10.07
N SER A 259 8.02 -5.18 -9.87
CA SER A 259 6.76 -5.75 -9.38
C SER A 259 5.57 -5.05 -10.01
N GLY A 260 4.45 -5.76 -10.23
CA GLY A 260 3.28 -5.21 -10.94
C GLY A 260 3.38 -5.27 -12.47
N LEU A 261 4.24 -6.14 -13.01
CA LEU A 261 4.33 -6.40 -14.44
C LEU A 261 3.00 -6.98 -14.98
N PRO A 262 2.42 -6.42 -16.06
CA PRO A 262 1.36 -7.09 -16.81
C PRO A 262 1.73 -8.54 -17.18
N HIS A 263 0.75 -9.44 -17.17
CA HIS A 263 0.99 -10.87 -17.37
C HIS A 263 1.55 -11.20 -18.77
N ASP A 264 1.38 -10.32 -19.73
CA ASP A 264 1.84 -10.42 -21.11
C ASP A 264 3.11 -9.60 -21.39
N THR A 265 3.74 -9.01 -20.36
CA THR A 265 4.95 -8.20 -20.51
C THR A 265 6.06 -9.00 -21.19
N THR A 266 6.55 -8.47 -22.31
CA THR A 266 7.65 -9.06 -23.08
C THR A 266 9.00 -8.47 -22.71
N GLN A 267 10.07 -9.19 -23.02
CA GLN A 267 11.44 -8.68 -22.82
C GLN A 267 11.70 -7.42 -23.66
N SER A 268 11.23 -7.36 -24.91
CA SER A 268 11.40 -6.18 -25.77
C SER A 268 10.70 -4.93 -25.21
N GLU A 269 9.55 -5.10 -24.54
CA GLU A 269 8.88 -3.99 -23.85
C GLU A 269 9.68 -3.50 -22.67
N LEU A 270 10.26 -4.40 -21.86
CA LEU A 270 11.13 -4.02 -20.75
C LEU A 270 12.40 -3.31 -21.23
N GLU A 271 13.05 -3.81 -22.27
CA GLU A 271 14.24 -3.19 -22.88
C GLU A 271 13.92 -1.78 -23.39
N SER A 272 12.85 -1.65 -24.17
CA SER A 272 12.38 -0.36 -24.70
C SER A 272 12.09 0.62 -23.56
N TRP A 273 11.41 0.13 -22.52
CA TRP A 273 11.03 0.93 -21.38
C TRP A 273 12.25 1.43 -20.59
N PHE A 274 13.19 0.55 -20.23
CA PHE A 274 14.40 0.97 -19.52
C PHE A 274 15.26 1.94 -20.34
N THR A 275 15.34 1.72 -21.65
CA THR A 275 16.10 2.59 -22.56
C THR A 275 15.53 4.02 -22.60
N GLN A 276 14.22 4.20 -22.45
CA GLN A 276 13.59 5.53 -22.38
C GLN A 276 14.08 6.35 -21.18
N PHE A 277 14.49 5.67 -20.09
CA PHE A 277 15.00 6.30 -18.88
C PHE A 277 16.53 6.25 -18.78
N GLY A 278 17.21 5.90 -19.87
CA GLY A 278 18.67 5.86 -19.95
C GLY A 278 19.30 4.59 -19.40
N GLY A 279 18.52 3.60 -18.95
CA GLY A 279 19.02 2.34 -18.44
C GLY A 279 19.23 1.30 -19.53
N ARG A 280 20.27 0.46 -19.41
CA ARG A 280 20.51 -0.70 -20.30
C ARG A 280 20.76 -1.96 -19.49
N PRO A 281 19.69 -2.59 -18.96
CA PRO A 281 19.81 -3.89 -18.31
C PRO A 281 20.44 -4.91 -19.28
N ILE A 282 21.35 -5.73 -18.76
CA ILE A 282 22.00 -6.83 -19.49
C ILE A 282 21.17 -8.11 -19.45
N ALA A 283 20.23 -8.22 -18.51
CA ALA A 283 19.34 -9.36 -18.37
C ALA A 283 18.06 -9.01 -17.61
N PHE A 284 17.00 -9.77 -17.91
CA PHE A 284 15.72 -9.73 -17.21
C PHE A 284 15.34 -11.12 -16.74
N TRP A 285 14.84 -11.22 -15.51
CA TRP A 285 14.36 -12.46 -14.92
C TRP A 285 12.93 -12.27 -14.41
N THR A 286 11.94 -12.85 -15.05
CA THR A 286 10.54 -12.81 -14.57
C THR A 286 10.21 -14.07 -13.78
N LEU A 287 9.60 -13.92 -12.60
CA LEU A 287 9.20 -15.04 -11.77
C LEU A 287 7.86 -15.64 -12.24
N ARG A 288 7.77 -16.97 -12.27
CA ARG A 288 6.56 -17.72 -12.66
C ARG A 288 6.15 -18.68 -11.55
N THR A 289 4.85 -18.89 -11.36
CA THR A 289 4.38 -19.93 -10.43
C THR A 289 4.63 -21.32 -11.03
N PRO A 290 5.08 -22.30 -10.22
CA PRO A 290 5.42 -23.63 -10.73
C PRO A 290 4.21 -24.37 -11.34
N ASP A 291 3.02 -24.12 -10.81
CA ASP A 291 1.86 -24.99 -10.99
C ASP A 291 0.99 -24.59 -12.20
N GLN A 292 1.08 -23.32 -12.63
CA GLN A 292 0.20 -22.77 -13.68
C GLN A 292 0.94 -22.02 -14.79
N HIS A 293 2.28 -21.93 -14.77
CA HIS A 293 3.09 -21.10 -15.68
C HIS A 293 2.65 -19.62 -15.75
N LYS A 294 1.80 -19.18 -14.81
CA LYS A 294 1.30 -17.81 -14.76
C LYS A 294 2.43 -16.91 -14.24
N PRO A 295 2.73 -15.81 -14.95
CA PRO A 295 3.69 -14.83 -14.46
C PRO A 295 3.18 -14.23 -13.16
N THR A 296 4.07 -14.16 -12.18
CA THR A 296 3.81 -13.60 -10.84
C THR A 296 3.60 -12.08 -10.86
N GLY A 297 3.87 -11.44 -12.00
CA GLY A 297 3.94 -9.98 -12.11
C GLY A 297 5.19 -9.39 -11.47
N THR A 298 6.18 -10.20 -11.09
CA THR A 298 7.45 -9.73 -10.51
C THR A 298 8.67 -10.29 -11.24
N GLY A 299 9.79 -9.61 -11.09
CA GLY A 299 11.04 -10.00 -11.72
C GLY A 299 12.22 -9.13 -11.32
N PHE A 300 13.36 -9.32 -11.98
CA PHE A 300 14.59 -8.59 -11.76
C PHE A 300 15.16 -8.07 -13.07
N ALA A 301 15.66 -6.83 -13.06
CA ALA A 301 16.51 -6.26 -14.10
C ALA A 301 17.95 -6.19 -13.57
N VAL A 302 18.89 -6.76 -14.30
CA VAL A 302 20.31 -6.81 -13.94
C VAL A 302 21.08 -5.89 -14.86
N PHE A 303 21.96 -5.07 -14.31
CA PHE A 303 22.75 -4.09 -15.04
C PHE A 303 24.25 -4.41 -15.02
N SER A 304 25.00 -3.77 -15.90
CA SER A 304 26.45 -3.99 -16.02
C SER A 304 27.22 -3.40 -14.83
N SER A 305 26.74 -2.28 -14.28
CA SER A 305 27.37 -1.51 -13.21
C SER A 305 26.34 -0.91 -12.25
N HIS A 306 26.78 -0.55 -11.05
CA HIS A 306 25.94 0.12 -10.06
C HIS A 306 25.57 1.53 -10.49
N GLU A 307 26.53 2.24 -11.09
CA GLU A 307 26.37 3.61 -11.60
C GLU A 307 25.20 3.68 -12.58
N GLU A 308 25.12 2.73 -13.51
CA GLU A 308 24.05 2.64 -14.49
C GLU A 308 22.67 2.41 -13.84
N VAL A 309 22.59 1.56 -12.82
CA VAL A 309 21.35 1.37 -12.05
C VAL A 309 20.97 2.65 -11.32
N SER A 310 21.92 3.29 -10.64
CA SER A 310 21.67 4.47 -9.82
C SER A 310 21.21 5.66 -10.66
N GLU A 311 21.78 5.84 -11.85
CA GLU A 311 21.32 6.83 -12.83
C GLU A 311 19.90 6.48 -13.33
N THR A 312 19.66 5.21 -13.65
CA THR A 312 18.33 4.74 -14.07
C THR A 312 17.29 4.99 -12.98
N VAL A 313 17.55 4.61 -11.72
CA VAL A 313 16.64 4.84 -10.58
C VAL A 313 16.40 6.33 -10.36
N SER A 314 17.43 7.16 -10.49
CA SER A 314 17.29 8.62 -10.36
C SER A 314 16.40 9.19 -11.47
N SER A 315 16.61 8.75 -12.70
CA SER A 315 15.80 9.10 -13.87
C SER A 315 14.33 8.66 -13.71
N LEU A 316 14.12 7.43 -13.25
CA LEU A 316 12.79 6.87 -12.97
C LEU A 316 12.07 7.62 -11.85
N SER A 317 12.78 7.95 -10.79
CA SER A 317 12.22 8.71 -9.67
C SER A 317 11.87 10.15 -10.08
N ALA A 318 12.69 10.75 -10.95
CA ALA A 318 12.51 12.12 -11.45
C ALA A 318 11.39 12.23 -12.50
N SER A 319 11.17 11.17 -13.29
CA SER A 319 10.13 11.12 -14.33
C SER A 319 8.71 10.92 -13.77
N GLY A 320 8.60 10.67 -12.47
CA GLY A 320 7.36 10.34 -11.78
C GLY A 320 6.86 8.92 -12.04
N PRO A 321 5.79 8.48 -11.35
CA PRO A 321 5.28 7.12 -11.44
C PRO A 321 4.41 6.91 -12.68
N HIS A 322 4.65 7.64 -13.78
CA HIS A 322 4.17 7.29 -15.14
C HIS A 322 4.71 5.93 -15.63
N LEU A 323 5.50 5.28 -14.80
CA LEU A 323 5.73 3.85 -14.74
C LEU A 323 4.42 3.05 -14.82
N ARG A 324 4.02 2.64 -16.02
CA ARG A 324 3.03 1.56 -16.26
C ARG A 324 3.13 0.50 -15.17
N LEU A 325 2.21 0.45 -14.20
CA LEU A 325 1.98 -0.58 -13.16
C LEU A 325 3.21 -1.21 -12.44
N ILE A 326 4.45 -0.84 -12.77
CA ILE A 326 5.67 -1.56 -12.40
C ILE A 326 6.38 -0.76 -11.32
N ALA A 327 6.28 -1.22 -10.08
CA ALA A 327 7.07 -0.71 -8.97
C ALA A 327 8.47 -1.32 -9.01
N PHE A 328 9.48 -0.45 -8.95
CA PHE A 328 10.88 -0.84 -8.82
C PHE A 328 11.34 -0.66 -7.38
N ALA A 329 12.02 -1.67 -6.86
CA ALA A 329 12.67 -1.60 -5.56
C ALA A 329 14.15 -1.98 -5.71
N PRO A 330 15.07 -1.27 -5.04
CA PRO A 330 16.45 -1.71 -4.93
C PRO A 330 16.50 -3.11 -4.29
N SER A 331 17.29 -4.03 -4.85
CA SER A 331 17.48 -5.37 -4.25
C SER A 331 18.90 -5.51 -3.69
N PRO A 332 19.06 -5.85 -2.40
CA PRO A 332 20.36 -6.12 -1.78
C PRO A 332 20.92 -7.52 -2.12
N LEU A 333 20.19 -8.34 -2.88
CA LEU A 333 20.63 -9.70 -3.22
C LEU A 333 21.80 -9.66 -4.19
N ALA A 334 23.03 -9.65 -3.65
CA ALA A 334 24.26 -9.98 -4.34
C ALA A 334 24.43 -11.51 -4.49
N THR A 335 23.42 -12.21 -5.01
CA THR A 335 23.51 -13.59 -5.48
C THR A 335 22.27 -13.94 -6.28
N VAL A 336 22.34 -13.74 -7.59
CA VAL A 336 21.55 -14.56 -8.52
C VAL A 336 22.20 -15.95 -8.52
N PRO A 337 21.46 -17.07 -8.45
CA PRO A 337 22.04 -18.41 -8.57
C PRO A 337 22.83 -18.60 -9.87
#